data_AF-J9C706-F1
#
_entry.id   AF-J9C706-F1
#
_cell.length_a   1.000
_cell.length_b   1.000
_cell.length_c   1.000
_cell.angle_alpha   90.00
_cell.angle_beta   90.00
_cell.angle_gamma   90.00
#
_symmetry.space_group_name_H-M   'P 1'
#
loop_
_entity.id
_entity.type
_entity.pdbx_description
1 polymer ?
#
loop_
_entity_poly.entity_id
_entity_poly.type
_entity_poly.pdbx_seq_one_letter_code
_entity_poly.pdbx_strand_id
1 'polypeptide(L)'
;MLRYTNKFKNECKRYKLDGDQRAIADLIIMGWNPKDAYIAIGKYNATLSDEYHLNQIEEFKTLDFNEYLKKRERKLELQMKGIKTPDDDTGYGSEDSKGKFRTKDEVIDALASTVDSLHGKDKADVLMKLADLQRMKQEEVVEEDTTVHFYLPGQCYMCNLYNKEKERRRKQWLKEQKENGEDEE
;
A
#
# COMPACT_ATOMS: atom_id res chain seq x y z
N MET A 1 48.26 20.25 10.33
CA MET A 1 48.13 18.81 9.99
C MET A 1 47.70 18.05 11.24
N LEU A 2 46.54 17.40 11.19
CA LEU A 2 46.02 16.63 12.32
C LEU A 2 46.92 15.42 12.60
N ARG A 3 47.19 15.16 13.88
CA ARG A 3 47.97 13.99 14.30
C ARG A 3 47.02 12.90 14.78
N TYR A 4 46.88 11.85 13.99
CA TYR A 4 46.06 10.69 14.35
C TYR A 4 46.80 9.72 15.27
N THR A 5 46.05 9.04 16.14
CA THR A 5 46.56 7.98 17.01
C THR A 5 47.02 6.77 16.19
N ASN A 6 47.93 5.97 16.75
CA ASN A 6 48.44 4.76 16.06
C ASN A 6 47.34 3.72 15.82
N LYS A 7 46.36 3.63 16.73
CA LYS A 7 45.18 2.76 16.55
C LYS A 7 44.39 3.17 15.32
N PHE A 8 44.09 4.47 15.19
CA PHE A 8 43.35 4.99 14.05
C PHE A 8 44.08 4.74 12.73
N LYS A 9 45.40 4.99 12.69
CA LYS A 9 46.23 4.72 11.51
C LYS A 9 46.22 3.24 11.10
N ASN A 10 46.28 2.33 12.07
CA ASN A 10 46.24 0.90 11.80
C ASN A 10 44.88 0.44 11.26
N GLU A 11 43.79 1.05 11.72
CA GLU A 11 42.46 0.80 11.16
C GLU A 11 42.31 1.39 9.75
N CYS A 12 42.83 2.60 9.48
CA CYS A 12 42.84 3.19 8.13
C CYS A 12 43.52 2.27 7.11
N LYS A 13 44.66 1.65 7.50
CA LYS A 13 45.35 0.66 6.66
C LYS A 13 44.49 -0.54 6.29
N ARG A 14 43.55 -0.97 7.15
CA ARG A 14 42.63 -2.09 6.85
C ARG A 14 41.65 -1.74 5.73
N TYR A 15 41.27 -0.47 5.63
CA TYR A 15 40.34 0.04 4.63
C TYR A 15 41.06 0.65 3.42
N LYS A 16 42.39 0.62 3.37
CA LYS A 16 43.23 1.27 2.34
C LYS A 16 42.95 2.77 2.18
N LEU A 17 42.51 3.42 3.26
CA LEU A 17 42.20 4.85 3.28
C LEU A 17 43.32 5.63 3.97
N ASP A 18 43.45 6.89 3.58
CA ASP A 18 44.23 7.86 4.36
C ASP A 18 43.50 8.25 5.66
N GLY A 19 44.27 8.76 6.63
CA GLY A 19 43.70 9.26 7.88
C GLY A 19 42.70 10.40 7.66
N ASP A 20 43.03 11.32 6.75
CA ASP A 20 42.17 12.47 6.44
C ASP A 20 40.90 12.03 5.71
N GLN A 21 41.02 11.12 4.75
CA GLN A 21 39.88 10.53 4.03
C GLN A 21 38.88 9.88 4.99
N ARG A 22 39.38 9.06 5.93
CA ARG A 22 38.51 8.39 6.90
C ARG A 22 37.82 9.37 7.84
N ALA A 23 38.52 10.42 8.28
CA ALA A 23 37.93 11.44 9.14
C ALA A 23 36.83 12.24 8.42
N ILE A 24 37.01 12.58 7.13
CA ILE A 24 35.95 13.23 6.32
C ILE A 24 34.75 12.29 6.18
N ALA A 25 34.98 11.00 5.90
CA ALA A 25 33.90 10.02 5.78
C ALA A 25 33.09 9.92 7.07
N ASP A 26 33.76 9.86 8.22
CA ASP A 26 33.11 9.78 9.52
C ASP A 26 32.29 11.04 9.83
N LEU A 27 32.75 12.23 9.44
CA LEU A 27 32.01 13.49 9.56
C LEU A 27 30.76 13.51 8.66
N ILE A 28 30.89 13.06 7.41
CA ILE A 28 29.77 12.97 6.46
C ILE A 28 28.68 12.03 7.00
N ILE A 29 29.09 10.90 7.57
CA ILE A 29 28.16 9.94 8.18
C ILE A 29 27.42 10.54 9.38
N MET A 30 28.04 11.48 10.11
CA MET A 30 27.37 12.25 11.17
C MET A 30 26.44 13.35 10.62
N GLY A 31 26.32 13.49 9.30
CA GLY A 31 25.45 14.47 8.63
C GLY A 31 26.13 15.78 8.27
N TRP A 32 27.46 15.87 8.32
CA TRP A 32 28.18 17.08 7.92
C TRP A 32 28.25 17.19 6.40
N ASN A 33 28.13 18.41 5.88
CA ASN A 33 28.36 18.70 4.47
C ASN A 33 29.83 18.39 4.11
N PRO A 34 30.14 17.76 2.96
CA PRO A 34 31.51 17.49 2.55
C PRO A 34 32.46 18.71 2.59
N LYS A 35 31.96 19.92 2.28
CA LYS A 35 32.75 21.15 2.37
C LYS A 35 33.12 21.48 3.81
N ASP A 36 32.15 21.41 4.71
CA ASP A 36 32.34 21.72 6.13
C ASP A 36 33.24 20.67 6.80
N ALA A 37 33.10 19.41 6.42
CA ALA A 37 33.98 18.34 6.87
C ALA A 37 35.43 18.56 6.42
N TYR A 38 35.64 19.00 5.17
CA TYR A 38 36.97 19.32 4.64
C TYR A 38 37.62 20.51 5.36
N ILE A 39 36.82 21.54 5.69
CA ILE A 39 37.26 22.68 6.51
C ILE A 39 37.61 22.22 7.93
N ALA A 40 36.79 21.37 8.55
CA ALA A 40 36.99 20.87 9.92
C ALA A 40 38.30 20.09 10.09
N ILE A 41 38.76 19.37 9.06
CA ILE A 41 40.05 18.69 9.07
C ILE A 41 41.24 19.66 8.98
N GLY A 42 40.99 20.92 8.62
CA GLY A 42 42.01 21.95 8.47
C GLY A 42 42.80 21.82 7.17
N LYS A 43 42.18 21.27 6.11
CA LYS A 43 42.73 21.22 4.74
C LYS A 43 42.32 22.40 3.89
N TYR A 44 41.31 23.15 4.33
CA TYR A 44 40.93 24.39 3.67
C TYR A 44 42.04 25.43 3.79
N ASN A 45 42.34 26.08 2.68
CA ASN A 45 43.29 27.17 2.62
C ASN A 45 42.60 28.38 1.98
N ALA A 46 42.43 29.44 2.77
CA ALA A 46 41.73 30.65 2.36
C ALA A 46 42.43 31.40 1.21
N THR A 47 43.71 31.11 0.92
CA THR A 47 44.41 31.74 -0.21
C THR A 47 44.13 31.07 -1.55
N LEU A 48 43.52 29.88 -1.56
CA LEU A 48 43.20 29.12 -2.76
C LEU A 48 41.75 29.38 -3.18
N SER A 49 41.49 29.29 -4.49
CA SER A 49 40.13 29.42 -5.05
C SER A 49 39.20 28.33 -4.52
N ASP A 50 37.92 28.66 -4.37
CA ASP A 50 36.89 27.70 -3.95
C ASP A 50 36.74 26.53 -4.93
N GLU A 51 36.94 26.76 -6.23
CA GLU A 51 36.94 25.70 -7.25
C GLU A 51 38.04 24.68 -7.03
N TYR A 52 39.20 25.11 -6.54
CA TYR A 52 40.31 24.22 -6.21
C TYR A 52 39.93 23.30 -5.05
N HIS A 53 39.29 23.84 -4.00
CA HIS A 53 38.84 23.03 -2.86
C HIS A 53 37.78 22.03 -3.27
N LEU A 54 36.87 22.40 -4.18
CA LEU A 54 35.87 21.48 -4.73
C LEU A 54 36.52 20.31 -5.48
N ASN A 55 37.46 20.59 -6.38
CA ASN A 55 38.18 19.57 -7.13
C ASN A 55 38.98 18.63 -6.20
N GLN A 56 39.58 19.18 -5.14
CA GLN A 56 40.25 18.38 -4.11
C GLN A 56 39.26 17.48 -3.37
N ILE A 57 38.10 17.99 -2.96
CA ILE A 57 37.06 17.18 -2.31
C ILE A 57 36.61 16.03 -3.22
N GLU A 58 36.52 16.25 -4.53
CA GLU A 58 36.20 15.20 -5.50
C GLU A 58 37.31 14.15 -5.62
N GLU A 59 38.58 14.57 -5.65
CA GLU A 59 39.73 13.67 -5.66
C GLU A 59 39.78 12.77 -4.40
N PHE A 60 39.36 13.30 -3.25
CA PHE A 60 39.25 12.54 -2.00
C PHE A 60 38.19 11.42 -2.06
N LYS A 61 37.19 11.50 -2.97
CA LYS A 61 36.10 10.51 -3.12
C LYS A 61 36.52 9.32 -4.00
N THR A 62 37.53 8.59 -3.56
CA THR A 62 38.00 7.36 -4.23
C THR A 62 36.97 6.23 -4.16
N LEU A 63 37.19 5.15 -4.92
CA LEU A 63 36.33 3.94 -4.85
C LEU A 63 36.31 3.33 -3.44
N ASP A 64 37.48 3.21 -2.80
CA ASP A 64 37.61 2.68 -1.44
C ASP A 64 36.86 3.55 -0.41
N PHE A 65 36.84 4.87 -0.61
CA PHE A 65 36.11 5.82 0.24
C PHE A 65 34.60 5.59 0.18
N ASN A 66 34.05 5.43 -1.03
CA ASN A 66 32.63 5.17 -1.21
C ASN A 66 32.21 3.79 -0.69
N GLU A 67 33.07 2.77 -0.83
CA GLU A 67 32.82 1.46 -0.22
C GLU A 67 32.76 1.56 1.30
N TYR A 68 33.68 2.32 1.91
CA TYR A 68 33.71 2.55 3.35
C TYR A 68 32.45 3.27 3.85
N LEU A 69 32.01 4.33 3.15
CA LEU A 69 30.77 5.04 3.47
C LEU A 69 29.58 4.10 3.49
N LYS A 70 29.33 3.38 2.40
CA LYS A 70 28.21 2.42 2.28
C LYS A 70 28.25 1.34 3.35
N LYS A 71 29.45 0.83 3.66
CA LYS A 71 29.63 -0.20 4.69
C LYS A 71 29.29 0.34 6.09
N ARG A 72 29.64 1.58 6.37
CA ARG A 72 29.43 2.21 7.67
C ARG A 72 27.99 2.70 7.84
N GLU A 73 27.38 3.25 6.80
CA GLU A 73 25.94 3.56 6.74
C GLU A 73 25.10 2.31 7.03
N ARG A 74 25.35 1.21 6.32
CA ARG A 74 24.65 -0.07 6.56
C ARG A 74 24.79 -0.54 8.00
N LYS A 75 25.98 -0.39 8.60
CA LYS A 75 26.21 -0.78 10.00
C LYS A 75 25.38 0.09 10.95
N LEU A 76 25.31 1.40 10.70
CA LEU A 76 24.51 2.32 11.51
C LEU A 76 23.01 2.05 11.36
N GLU A 77 22.53 1.80 10.15
CA GLU A 77 21.13 1.41 9.93
C GLU A 77 20.76 0.14 10.71
N LEU A 78 21.63 -0.86 10.73
CA LEU A 78 21.43 -2.08 11.51
C LEU A 78 21.45 -1.78 13.02
N GLN A 79 22.30 -0.87 13.48
CA GLN A 79 22.34 -0.45 14.88
C GLN A 79 21.09 0.33 15.27
N MET A 80 20.62 1.26 14.44
CA MET A 80 19.36 1.97 14.66
C MET A 80 18.16 1.02 14.68
N LYS A 81 18.13 0.00 13.80
CA LYS A 81 17.08 -1.03 13.84
C LYS A 81 17.15 -1.93 15.08
N GLY A 82 18.36 -2.15 15.62
CA GLY A 82 18.57 -2.89 16.87
C GLY A 82 18.34 -2.06 18.13
N ILE A 83 18.44 -0.74 18.04
CA ILE A 83 18.17 0.23 19.11
C ILE A 83 16.74 0.74 18.91
N LYS A 84 15.75 -0.02 19.42
CA LYS A 84 14.43 0.54 19.65
C LYS A 84 14.52 1.48 20.85
N THR A 85 14.82 2.76 20.64
CA THR A 85 14.55 3.78 21.66
C THR A 85 13.07 4.15 21.62
N PRO A 86 12.35 4.07 22.74
CA PRO A 86 11.10 4.78 22.89
C PRO A 86 11.42 6.27 23.00
N ASP A 87 10.61 7.09 22.33
CA ASP A 87 10.54 8.56 22.47
C ASP A 87 11.61 9.37 21.70
N ASP A 88 11.32 9.74 20.45
CA ASP A 88 11.41 11.14 20.01
C ASP A 88 10.61 11.37 18.72
N ASP A 89 9.62 12.24 18.84
CA ASP A 89 8.72 12.74 17.80
C ASP A 89 9.39 13.94 17.13
N THR A 90 10.17 13.73 16.07
CA THR A 90 10.34 14.70 14.98
C THR A 90 11.10 14.07 13.82
N GLY A 91 10.37 13.58 12.82
CA GLY A 91 10.93 13.00 11.60
C GLY A 91 10.20 13.52 10.37
N TYR A 92 10.83 14.48 9.69
CA TYR A 92 10.48 14.96 8.35
C TYR A 92 10.46 13.74 7.39
N GLY A 93 9.27 13.27 7.07
CA GLY A 93 9.06 12.05 6.30
C GLY A 93 9.42 12.23 4.83
N SER A 94 10.34 11.38 4.36
CA SER A 94 10.55 11.10 2.94
C SER A 94 9.23 10.77 2.25
N GLU A 95 8.91 11.47 1.16
CA GLU A 95 7.71 11.26 0.33
C GLU A 95 7.73 9.96 -0.52
N ASP A 96 8.54 8.95 -0.14
CA ASP A 96 8.80 7.76 -0.96
C ASP A 96 7.97 6.53 -0.58
N SER A 97 6.66 6.71 -0.37
CA SER A 97 5.75 5.55 -0.22
C SER A 97 4.39 5.73 -0.89
N LYS A 98 4.17 6.82 -1.63
CA LYS A 98 2.88 7.15 -2.25
C LYS A 98 2.45 6.24 -3.42
N GLY A 99 3.12 5.10 -3.67
CA GLY A 99 2.82 4.24 -4.82
C GLY A 99 3.19 2.75 -4.68
N LYS A 100 3.41 2.24 -3.46
CA LYS A 100 3.86 0.85 -3.26
C LYS A 100 2.76 -0.19 -3.15
N PHE A 101 1.53 0.22 -2.87
CA PHE A 101 0.42 -0.72 -2.70
C PHE A 101 -0.29 -0.91 -4.04
N ARG A 102 -0.16 -2.10 -4.62
CA ARG A 102 -0.80 -2.47 -5.89
C ARG A 102 -2.16 -3.12 -5.68
N THR A 103 -2.34 -3.77 -4.54
CA THR A 103 -3.56 -4.50 -4.18
C THR A 103 -4.17 -3.96 -2.90
N LYS A 104 -5.49 -4.15 -2.75
CA LYS A 104 -6.24 -3.75 -1.56
C LYS A 104 -5.73 -4.48 -0.30
N ASP A 105 -5.33 -5.74 -0.47
CA ASP A 105 -4.86 -6.57 0.63
C ASP A 105 -3.48 -6.12 1.14
N GLU A 106 -2.57 -5.68 0.26
CA GLU A 106 -1.30 -5.07 0.67
C GLU A 106 -1.48 -3.79 1.49
N VAL A 107 -2.51 -3.00 1.18
CA VAL A 107 -2.86 -1.80 1.97
C VAL A 107 -3.37 -2.21 3.36
N ILE A 108 -4.22 -3.23 3.43
CA ILE A 108 -4.78 -3.75 4.68
C ILE A 108 -3.66 -4.30 5.58
N ASP A 109 -2.73 -5.08 5.03
CA ASP A 109 -1.61 -5.66 5.78
C ASP A 109 -0.65 -4.58 6.30
N ALA A 110 -0.40 -3.55 5.49
CA ALA A 110 0.43 -2.42 5.91
C ALA A 110 -0.23 -1.60 7.02
N LEU A 111 -1.54 -1.34 6.93
CA LEU A 111 -2.29 -0.65 7.98
C LEU A 111 -2.39 -1.49 9.25
N ALA A 112 -2.59 -2.81 9.13
CA ALA A 112 -2.60 -3.71 10.29
C ALA A 112 -1.23 -3.70 11.01
N SER A 113 -0.14 -3.67 10.26
CA SER A 113 1.22 -3.60 10.81
C SER A 113 1.51 -2.28 11.54
N THR A 114 0.86 -1.18 11.17
CA THR A 114 1.05 0.12 11.84
C THR A 114 0.17 0.29 13.08
N VAL A 115 -0.96 -0.42 13.21
CA VAL A 115 -1.85 -0.32 14.38
C VAL A 115 -1.13 -0.61 15.71
N ASP A 116 -0.10 -1.46 15.69
CA ASP A 116 0.67 -1.80 16.89
C ASP A 116 1.60 -0.67 17.35
N SER A 117 2.03 0.21 16.43
CA SER A 117 2.93 1.32 16.76
C SER A 117 2.21 2.64 17.05
N LEU A 118 0.91 2.76 16.77
CA LEU A 118 0.13 3.97 17.06
C LEU A 118 -0.65 3.84 18.38
N HIS A 119 -0.87 4.99 19.05
CA HIS A 119 -1.62 5.08 20.31
C HIS A 119 -2.71 6.17 20.24
N GLY A 120 -3.74 6.02 21.07
CA GLY A 120 -4.77 7.03 21.26
C GLY A 120 -5.66 7.25 20.03
N LYS A 121 -5.83 8.50 19.63
CA LYS A 121 -6.77 8.93 18.58
C LYS A 121 -6.39 8.39 17.21
N ASP A 122 -5.10 8.39 16.88
CA ASP A 122 -4.63 7.95 15.57
C ASP A 122 -4.82 6.44 15.38
N LYS A 123 -4.69 5.66 16.46
CA LYS A 123 -5.02 4.23 16.46
C LYS A 123 -6.50 4.00 16.15
N ALA A 124 -7.39 4.79 16.74
CA ALA A 124 -8.83 4.71 16.47
C ALA A 124 -9.16 5.06 15.01
N ASP A 125 -8.54 6.11 14.47
CA ASP A 125 -8.75 6.55 13.09
C ASP A 125 -8.25 5.51 12.06
N VAL A 126 -7.10 4.88 12.32
CA VAL A 126 -6.59 3.80 11.47
C VAL A 126 -7.46 2.55 11.56
N LEU A 127 -7.93 2.18 12.75
CA LEU A 127 -8.84 1.04 12.94
C LEU A 127 -10.20 1.26 12.27
N MET A 128 -10.74 2.48 12.30
CA MET A 128 -11.98 2.83 11.59
C MET A 128 -11.82 2.66 10.08
N LYS A 129 -10.72 3.19 9.52
CA LYS A 129 -10.39 3.03 8.09
C LYS A 129 -10.16 1.57 7.71
N LEU A 130 -9.51 0.79 8.60
CA LEU A 130 -9.29 -0.64 8.39
C LEU A 130 -10.62 -1.40 8.35
N ALA A 131 -11.57 -1.07 9.23
CA ALA A 131 -12.91 -1.66 9.24
C ALA A 131 -13.70 -1.33 7.96
N ASP A 132 -13.63 -0.08 7.49
CA ASP A 132 -14.25 0.35 6.23
C ASP A 132 -13.66 -0.40 5.02
N LEU A 133 -12.32 -0.53 4.99
CA LEU A 133 -11.62 -1.24 3.93
C LEU A 133 -11.91 -2.75 3.95
N GLN A 134 -11.89 -3.37 5.13
CA GLN A 134 -12.18 -4.79 5.28
C GLN A 134 -13.66 -5.11 5.06
N ARG A 135 -14.54 -4.10 4.96
CA ARG A 135 -15.99 -4.26 4.83
C ARG A 135 -16.45 -5.39 5.75
N MET A 136 -16.34 -5.17 7.06
CA MET A 136 -16.89 -6.10 8.04
C MET A 136 -18.38 -6.33 7.70
N LYS A 137 -18.64 -7.42 6.98
CA LYS A 137 -19.94 -8.01 6.69
C LYS A 137 -21.01 -7.02 6.21
N GLN A 138 -20.87 -6.54 4.99
CA GLN A 138 -22.04 -6.53 4.11
C GLN A 138 -21.97 -7.83 3.30
N GLU A 139 -22.25 -8.95 3.96
CA GLU A 139 -22.92 -10.02 3.25
C GLU A 139 -24.24 -9.38 2.84
N GLU A 140 -24.35 -8.94 1.58
CA GLU A 140 -25.68 -8.88 0.98
C GLU A 140 -26.22 -10.28 1.19
N VAL A 141 -27.04 -10.43 2.23
CA VAL A 141 -28.02 -11.51 2.28
C VAL A 141 -28.89 -11.19 1.08
N VAL A 142 -28.49 -11.70 -0.09
CA VAL A 142 -29.42 -11.98 -1.15
C VAL A 142 -30.34 -12.97 -0.48
N GLU A 143 -31.45 -12.48 0.05
CA GLU A 143 -32.59 -13.31 0.37
C GLU A 143 -33.00 -13.91 -0.97
N GLU A 144 -32.35 -15.00 -1.36
CA GLU A 144 -32.85 -15.86 -2.40
C GLU A 144 -34.22 -16.29 -1.90
N ASP A 145 -35.28 -15.72 -2.48
CA ASP A 145 -36.66 -16.13 -2.25
C ASP A 145 -36.75 -17.63 -2.54
N THR A 146 -36.56 -18.46 -1.52
CA THR A 146 -36.75 -19.91 -1.55
C THR A 146 -38.26 -20.25 -1.53
N THR A 147 -39.08 -19.38 -2.10
CA THR A 147 -40.52 -19.55 -2.20
C THR A 147 -40.81 -20.56 -3.30
N VAL A 148 -41.00 -21.82 -2.90
CA VAL A 148 -41.45 -22.89 -3.80
C VAL A 148 -42.88 -22.57 -4.24
N HIS A 149 -43.04 -22.12 -5.49
CA HIS A 149 -44.34 -21.90 -6.09
C HIS A 149 -45.02 -23.24 -6.42
N PHE A 150 -45.95 -23.68 -5.58
CA PHE A 150 -46.83 -24.80 -5.91
C PHE A 150 -47.92 -24.32 -6.86
N TYR A 151 -47.81 -24.66 -8.13
CA TYR A 151 -48.90 -24.46 -9.08
C TYR A 151 -49.97 -25.55 -8.87
N LEU A 152 -51.20 -25.13 -8.58
CA LEU A 152 -52.34 -26.05 -8.58
C LEU A 152 -52.56 -26.53 -10.02
N PRO A 153 -52.57 -27.85 -10.28
CA PRO A 153 -52.90 -28.36 -11.60
C PRO A 153 -54.31 -27.88 -11.98
N GLY A 154 -54.40 -27.06 -13.03
CA GLY A 154 -55.68 -26.56 -13.51
C GLY A 154 -56.61 -27.71 -13.86
N GLN A 155 -57.79 -27.77 -13.27
CA GLN A 155 -58.79 -28.75 -13.64
C GLN A 155 -59.24 -28.50 -15.09
N CYS A 156 -59.43 -29.57 -15.87
CA CYS A 156 -59.66 -29.48 -17.32
C CYS A 156 -60.81 -28.51 -17.69
N TYR A 157 -61.84 -28.36 -16.85
CA TYR A 157 -62.93 -27.43 -17.12
C TYR A 157 -62.56 -25.94 -17.02
N MET A 158 -61.43 -25.60 -16.39
CA MET A 158 -60.91 -24.22 -16.30
C MET A 158 -59.99 -23.87 -17.47
N CYS A 159 -59.63 -24.84 -18.32
CA CYS A 159 -58.71 -24.58 -19.42
C CYS A 159 -59.40 -23.84 -20.57
N ASN A 160 -58.63 -22.97 -21.25
CA ASN A 160 -59.11 -22.17 -22.37
C ASN A 160 -59.68 -23.03 -23.52
N LEU A 161 -59.15 -24.25 -23.69
CA LEU A 161 -59.64 -25.21 -24.68
C LEU A 161 -61.06 -25.70 -24.36
N TYR A 162 -61.31 -26.08 -23.11
CA TYR A 162 -62.63 -26.52 -22.66
C TYR A 162 -63.66 -25.39 -22.74
N ASN A 163 -63.29 -24.18 -22.30
CA ASN A 163 -64.19 -23.01 -22.40
C ASN A 163 -64.58 -22.70 -23.85
N LYS A 164 -63.61 -22.74 -24.78
CA LYS A 164 -63.88 -22.56 -26.22
C LYS A 164 -64.82 -23.64 -26.76
N GLU A 165 -64.61 -24.90 -26.42
CA GLU A 165 -65.47 -26.00 -26.90
C GLU A 165 -66.88 -25.94 -26.29
N LYS A 166 -66.99 -25.58 -25.01
CA LYS A 166 -68.29 -25.35 -24.35
C LYS A 166 -69.07 -24.21 -25.02
N GLU A 167 -68.40 -23.11 -25.37
CA GLU A 167 -69.00 -22.01 -26.12
C GLU A 167 -69.45 -22.44 -27.52
N ARG A 168 -68.62 -23.23 -28.22
CA ARG A 168 -68.93 -23.76 -29.55
C ARG A 168 -70.20 -24.62 -29.51
N ARG A 169 -70.29 -25.57 -28.57
CA ARG A 169 -71.49 -26.40 -28.36
C ARG A 169 -72.72 -25.58 -28.01
N ARG A 170 -72.58 -24.54 -27.16
CA ARG A 170 -73.69 -23.64 -26.83
C ARG A 170 -74.22 -22.90 -28.07
N LYS A 171 -73.31 -22.42 -28.93
CA LYS A 171 -73.68 -21.75 -30.19
C LYS A 171 -74.36 -22.70 -31.17
N GLN A 172 -73.89 -23.95 -31.26
CA GLN A 172 -74.55 -24.98 -32.08
C GLN A 172 -75.95 -25.30 -31.58
N TRP A 173 -76.11 -25.52 -30.27
CA TRP A 173 -77.42 -25.77 -29.66
C TRP A 173 -78.41 -24.60 -29.87
N LEU A 174 -77.93 -23.35 -29.76
CA LEU A 174 -78.72 -22.15 -30.08
C LEU A 174 -79.08 -22.04 -31.57
N LYS A 175 -78.24 -22.54 -32.47
CA LYS A 175 -78.50 -22.56 -33.91
C LYS A 175 -79.54 -23.62 -34.26
N GLU A 176 -79.40 -24.81 -33.69
CA GLU A 176 -80.38 -25.91 -33.80
C GLU A 176 -81.74 -25.52 -33.23
N GLN A 177 -81.79 -24.77 -32.12
CA GLN A 177 -83.05 -24.23 -31.57
C GLN A 177 -83.71 -23.20 -32.47
N LYS A 178 -82.93 -22.42 -33.24
CA LYS A 178 -83.46 -21.46 -34.21
C LYS A 178 -83.94 -22.15 -35.48
N GLU A 179 -83.16 -23.10 -36.01
CA GLU A 179 -83.53 -23.89 -37.19
C GLU A 179 -84.80 -24.71 -36.92
N ASN A 180 -84.90 -25.38 -35.77
CA ASN A 180 -86.12 -26.11 -35.38
C ASN A 180 -87.31 -25.19 -35.04
N GLY A 181 -87.07 -23.90 -34.77
CA GLY A 181 -88.12 -22.91 -34.53
C GLY A 181 -88.58 -22.18 -35.80
N GLU A 182 -87.78 -22.23 -36.88
CA GLU A 182 -88.13 -21.70 -38.21
C GLU A 182 -88.88 -22.73 -39.06
N ASP A 183 -88.83 -24.02 -38.70
CA ASP A 183 -89.58 -25.10 -39.38
C ASP A 183 -91.02 -25.30 -38.83
N GLU A 184 -91.44 -24.58 -37.78
CA GLU A 184 -92.79 -24.65 -37.17
C GLU A 184 -93.67 -23.39 -37.39
N GLU A 185 -93.23 -22.38 -38.17
CA GLU A 185 -94.04 -21.23 -38.63
C GLU A 185 -94.19 -21.21 -40.17
#